data_AF-A0A0C2GA81-F1
#
_entry.id   AF-A0A0C2GA81-F1
#
_cell.length_a   1.000
_cell.length_b   1.000
_cell.length_c   1.000
_cell.angle_alpha   90.00
_cell.angle_beta   90.00
_cell.angle_gamma   90.00
#
_symmetry.space_group_name_H-M   'P 1'
#
loop_
_entity.id
_entity.type
_entity.pdbx_description
1 polymer ?
#
loop_
_entity_poly.entity_id
_entity_poly.type
_entity_poly.pdbx_seq_one_letter_code
_entity_poly.pdbx_strand_id
1 'polypeptide(L)'
;MVSGVTGGGNYSKESTNVFHEILVQLRKEMEQKEKVPDYFVHSAGTGGTISSVGRYVKRYNLRTRILLADSQYSLFYDYAISNKYEFALENVPTLRILPLVYRFTNESGTKIWKPPGIAGTGYGNNVDPVIYGETTSLTRSIVDEAMKMPDIASVAAMYVLKRRGIGGGASTALNFLASLQKAWHGRKVRGRLTIVTIIGDPGEYYKARYFNSTWIDEKFVDEGGMEALRCWRK
;
A
#
# COMPACT_ATOMS: atom_id res chain seq x y z
N MET A 1 -0.51 48.95 -13.67
CA MET A 1 -1.03 47.61 -13.99
C MET A 1 0.12 46.77 -14.48
N VAL A 2 0.64 45.86 -13.66
CA VAL A 2 1.64 44.87 -14.09
C VAL A 2 0.95 43.52 -13.97
N SER A 3 0.85 42.85 -15.11
CA SER A 3 0.22 41.55 -15.32
C SER A 3 0.87 40.48 -14.44
N GLY A 4 0.02 39.78 -13.66
CA GLY A 4 0.41 38.70 -12.79
C GLY A 4 0.99 37.52 -13.58
N VAL A 5 2.18 37.11 -13.16
CA VAL A 5 2.93 35.96 -13.66
C VAL A 5 2.11 34.68 -13.46
N THR A 6 1.86 33.97 -14.56
CA THR A 6 1.46 32.56 -14.61
C THR A 6 2.60 31.70 -14.06
N GLY A 7 2.48 31.22 -12.81
CA GLY A 7 3.45 30.33 -12.17
C GLY A 7 2.88 28.94 -11.94
N GLY A 8 2.80 28.12 -12.99
CA GLY A 8 2.65 26.68 -12.84
C GLY A 8 3.92 26.11 -12.19
N GLY A 9 3.78 25.53 -11.00
CA GLY A 9 4.90 25.07 -10.18
C GLY A 9 5.80 24.05 -10.89
N ASN A 10 6.89 24.54 -11.48
CA ASN A 10 7.99 23.72 -11.96
C ASN A 10 8.90 23.44 -10.74
N TYR A 11 8.81 22.24 -10.16
CA TYR A 11 9.61 21.85 -8.98
C TYR A 11 11.11 21.99 -9.32
N SER A 12 11.76 23.03 -8.77
CA SER A 12 13.09 23.47 -9.16
C SER A 12 14.25 22.67 -8.55
N LYS A 13 13.97 21.57 -7.85
CA LYS A 13 15.00 20.75 -7.22
C LYS A 13 14.81 19.29 -7.58
N GLU A 14 15.76 18.79 -8.36
CA GLU A 14 16.01 17.37 -8.59
C GLU A 14 16.06 16.64 -7.24
N SER A 15 15.43 15.48 -7.17
CA SER A 15 15.37 14.68 -5.95
C SER A 15 15.56 13.22 -6.28
N THR A 16 16.38 12.54 -5.49
CA THR A 16 16.58 11.07 -5.57
C THR A 16 15.38 10.27 -5.06
N ASN A 17 14.27 10.92 -4.71
CA ASN A 17 13.07 10.25 -4.24
C ASN A 17 12.36 9.55 -5.41
N VAL A 18 11.98 8.29 -5.24
CA VAL A 18 11.27 7.51 -6.28
C VAL A 18 10.00 8.20 -6.79
N PHE A 19 9.31 8.98 -5.96
CA PHE A 19 8.12 9.72 -6.40
C PHE A 19 8.46 10.88 -7.34
N HIS A 20 9.64 11.49 -7.19
CA HIS A 20 10.12 12.49 -8.15
C HIS A 20 10.29 11.85 -9.53
N GLU A 21 10.93 10.69 -9.59
CA GLU A 21 11.13 9.94 -10.84
C GLU A 21 9.80 9.53 -11.48
N ILE A 22 8.83 9.08 -10.68
CA ILE A 22 7.47 8.81 -11.15
C ILE A 22 6.88 10.05 -11.83
N LEU A 23 6.97 11.23 -11.21
CA LEU A 23 6.46 12.47 -11.79
C LEU A 23 7.20 12.86 -13.08
N VAL A 24 8.52 12.68 -13.13
CA VAL A 24 9.33 12.93 -14.33
C VAL A 24 8.89 12.01 -15.48
N GLN A 25 8.69 10.71 -15.22
CA GLN A 25 8.24 9.75 -16.22
C GLN A 25 6.83 10.08 -16.72
N LEU A 26 5.88 10.37 -15.82
CA LEU A 26 4.52 10.76 -16.20
C LEU A 26 4.49 12.05 -17.05
N ARG A 27 5.39 13.00 -16.77
CA ARG A 27 5.54 14.24 -17.57
C ARG A 27 6.03 13.95 -18.98
N LYS A 28 7.01 13.06 -19.14
CA LYS A 28 7.57 12.67 -20.44
C LYS A 28 6.57 11.91 -21.31
N GLU A 29 5.67 11.14 -20.70
CA GLU A 29 4.67 10.35 -21.42
C GLU A 29 3.58 11.22 -22.05
N MET A 30 3.56 11.37 -23.38
CA MET A 30 2.65 12.30 -24.07
C MET A 30 1.17 11.92 -23.92
N GLU A 31 0.87 10.62 -23.93
CA GLU A 31 -0.50 10.10 -23.84
C GLU A 31 -1.10 10.25 -22.43
N GLN A 32 -0.23 10.38 -21.42
CA GLN A 32 -0.64 10.49 -20.04
C GLN A 32 -1.10 11.91 -19.72
N LYS A 33 -2.42 12.13 -19.70
CA LYS A 33 -3.03 13.44 -19.41
C LYS A 33 -2.76 13.92 -17.98
N GLU A 34 -2.89 13.04 -17.00
CA GLU A 34 -2.68 13.35 -15.59
C GLU A 34 -1.21 13.17 -15.21
N LYS A 35 -0.51 14.30 -15.03
CA LYS A 35 0.94 14.34 -14.73
C LYS A 35 1.27 14.16 -13.26
N VAL A 36 0.26 14.29 -12.40
CA VAL A 36 0.35 14.03 -10.95
C VAL A 36 -0.75 13.01 -10.65
N PRO A 37 -0.40 11.81 -10.13
CA PRO A 37 -1.40 10.78 -9.89
C PRO A 37 -2.33 11.17 -8.74
N ASP A 38 -3.57 10.69 -8.79
CA ASP A 38 -4.54 10.86 -7.69
C ASP A 38 -4.12 10.03 -6.48
N TYR A 39 -3.57 8.83 -6.72
CA TYR A 39 -3.16 7.91 -5.68
C TYR A 39 -1.77 7.33 -5.92
N PHE A 40 -1.01 7.24 -4.84
CA PHE A 40 0.13 6.34 -4.73
C PHE A 40 -0.26 5.18 -3.81
N VAL A 41 -0.33 3.97 -4.37
CA VAL A 41 -0.66 2.74 -3.66
C VAL A 41 0.61 1.98 -3.38
N HIS A 42 0.84 1.60 -2.12
CA HIS A 42 2.00 0.80 -1.76
C HIS A 42 1.78 0.05 -0.44
N SER A 43 2.34 -1.16 -0.35
CA SER A 43 2.34 -1.99 0.85
C SER A 43 3.49 -1.64 1.77
N ALA A 44 3.41 -1.98 3.04
CA ALA A 44 4.51 -1.74 3.97
C ALA A 44 5.13 -3.07 4.43
N GLY A 45 6.45 -3.18 4.34
CA GLY A 45 7.28 -4.12 5.12
C GLY A 45 7.91 -3.34 6.28
N THR A 46 9.09 -2.76 6.09
CA THR A 46 9.61 -1.76 7.05
C THR A 46 8.81 -0.45 6.99
N GLY A 47 8.13 -0.16 5.88
CA GLY A 47 7.40 1.10 5.67
C GLY A 47 8.24 2.25 5.09
N GLY A 48 9.54 2.05 4.87
CA GLY A 48 10.44 3.11 4.38
C GLY A 48 10.00 3.76 3.06
N THR A 49 9.61 2.96 2.07
CA THR A 49 9.20 3.46 0.73
C THR A 49 7.97 4.34 0.81
N ILE A 50 6.85 3.81 1.36
CA ILE A 50 5.60 4.56 1.46
C ILE A 50 5.75 5.81 2.32
N SER A 51 6.53 5.75 3.41
CA SER A 51 6.83 6.92 4.25
C SER A 51 7.67 7.96 3.52
N SER A 52 8.66 7.55 2.73
CA SER A 52 9.50 8.44 1.94
C SER A 52 8.68 9.16 0.87
N VAL A 53 7.81 8.43 0.17
CA VAL A 53 6.90 9.00 -0.84
C VAL A 53 5.88 9.93 -0.19
N GLY A 54 5.27 9.52 0.92
CA GLY A 54 4.30 10.35 1.64
C GLY A 54 4.90 11.65 2.16
N ARG A 55 6.12 11.61 2.71
CA ARG A 55 6.85 12.83 3.11
C ARG A 55 7.14 13.74 1.92
N TYR A 56 7.51 13.18 0.77
CA TYR A 56 7.70 13.94 -0.46
C TYR A 56 6.41 14.64 -0.90
N VAL A 57 5.30 13.89 -0.95
CA VAL A 57 3.96 14.41 -1.29
C VAL A 57 3.56 15.57 -0.37
N LYS A 58 3.69 15.42 0.95
CA LYS A 58 3.36 16.49 1.91
C LYS A 58 4.31 17.68 1.80
N ARG A 59 5.63 17.45 1.69
CA ARG A 59 6.65 18.51 1.57
C ARG A 59 6.39 19.44 0.39
N TYR A 60 5.93 18.91 -0.72
CA TYR A 60 5.68 19.66 -1.95
C TYR A 60 4.19 19.96 -2.19
N ASN A 61 3.34 19.71 -1.19
CA ASN A 61 1.90 19.96 -1.24
C ASN A 61 1.22 19.38 -2.49
N LEU A 62 1.53 18.12 -2.82
CA LEU A 62 0.97 17.44 -3.98
C LEU A 62 -0.44 16.92 -3.69
N ARG A 63 -1.31 16.92 -4.71
CA ARG A 63 -2.69 16.40 -4.63
C ARG A 63 -2.78 14.89 -4.41
N THR A 64 -1.68 14.17 -4.63
CA THR A 64 -1.60 12.72 -4.53
C THR A 64 -1.97 12.26 -3.12
N ARG A 65 -2.85 11.26 -3.03
CA ARG A 65 -3.19 10.60 -1.77
C ARG A 65 -2.40 9.31 -1.60
N ILE A 66 -1.91 9.07 -0.39
CA ILE A 66 -1.17 7.85 -0.05
C ILE A 66 -2.13 6.78 0.44
N LEU A 67 -2.15 5.64 -0.26
CA LEU A 67 -2.96 4.47 0.08
C LEU A 67 -2.04 3.33 0.51
N LEU A 68 -2.16 2.92 1.78
CA LEU A 68 -1.50 1.74 2.32
C LEU A 68 -2.28 0.48 1.91
N ALA A 69 -1.63 -0.41 1.17
CA ALA A 69 -2.12 -1.75 0.88
C ALA A 69 -1.57 -2.74 1.91
N ASP A 70 -2.42 -3.26 2.79
CA ASP A 70 -2.00 -4.13 3.89
C ASP A 70 -2.50 -5.56 3.70
N SER A 71 -1.69 -6.52 4.15
CA SER A 71 -2.05 -7.94 4.10
C SER A 71 -3.06 -8.30 5.20
N GLN A 72 -3.80 -9.39 5.03
CA GLN A 72 -4.98 -9.73 5.83
C GLN A 72 -4.69 -9.80 7.33
N TYR A 73 -3.52 -10.34 7.70
CA TYR A 73 -3.15 -10.57 9.09
C TYR A 73 -2.08 -9.60 9.60
N SER A 74 -1.79 -8.54 8.84
CA SER A 74 -0.88 -7.47 9.25
C SER A 74 -1.55 -6.46 10.19
N LEU A 75 -0.72 -5.85 11.04
CA LEU A 75 -1.11 -4.79 11.96
C LEU A 75 -1.05 -3.38 11.36
N PHE A 76 -0.47 -3.19 10.17
CA PHE A 76 -0.23 -1.84 9.67
C PHE A 76 -1.49 -1.07 9.32
N TYR A 77 -2.55 -1.75 8.91
CA TYR A 77 -3.86 -1.15 8.71
C TYR A 77 -4.35 -0.51 10.00
N ASP A 78 -4.39 -1.29 11.09
CA ASP A 78 -4.86 -0.87 12.40
C ASP A 78 -3.98 0.27 12.96
N TYR A 79 -2.66 0.10 12.84
CA TYR A 79 -1.66 1.12 13.14
C TYR A 79 -1.89 2.44 12.37
N ALA A 80 -2.15 2.39 11.06
CA ALA A 80 -2.34 3.60 10.25
C ALA A 80 -3.68 4.30 10.50
N ILE A 81 -4.78 3.54 10.64
CA ILE A 81 -6.11 4.14 10.89
C ILE A 81 -6.24 4.70 12.30
N SER A 82 -5.53 4.13 13.28
CA SER A 82 -5.55 4.59 14.67
C SER A 82 -5.25 6.09 14.80
N ASN A 83 -4.29 6.59 14.02
CA ASN A 83 -3.92 8.01 13.95
C ASN A 83 -5.08 8.93 13.53
N LYS A 84 -6.00 8.45 12.68
CA LYS A 84 -7.18 9.24 12.27
C LYS A 84 -8.20 9.37 13.38
N TYR A 85 -8.34 8.33 14.19
CA TYR A 85 -9.23 8.37 15.35
C TYR A 85 -8.65 9.22 16.48
N GLU A 86 -7.34 9.19 16.69
CA GLU A 86 -6.65 10.06 17.67
C GLU A 86 -6.93 11.55 17.41
N PHE A 87 -6.80 12.00 16.15
CA PHE A 87 -7.13 13.38 15.75
C PHE A 87 -8.62 13.74 15.94
N ALA A 88 -9.52 12.78 15.74
CA ALA A 88 -10.95 12.98 16.00
C ALA A 88 -11.26 13.07 17.51
N LEU A 89 -10.48 12.40 18.37
CA LEU A 89 -10.66 12.34 19.82
C LEU A 89 -10.11 13.57 20.56
N GLU A 90 -9.04 14.21 20.06
CA GLU A 90 -8.61 15.52 20.58
C GLU A 90 -9.76 16.55 20.55
N ASN A 91 -10.74 16.34 19.67
CA ASN A 91 -11.91 17.20 19.49
C ASN A 91 -13.20 16.62 20.11
N VAL A 92 -13.19 15.41 20.69
CA VAL A 92 -14.35 14.75 21.33
C VAL A 92 -13.90 13.87 22.53
N PRO A 93 -13.92 14.39 23.78
CA PRO A 93 -13.30 13.73 24.95
C PRO A 93 -13.94 12.42 25.44
N THR A 94 -15.12 12.03 24.95
CA THR A 94 -15.95 10.98 25.58
C THR A 94 -15.92 9.62 24.89
N LEU A 95 -15.23 9.43 23.76
CA LEU A 95 -15.20 8.14 23.07
C LEU A 95 -14.02 7.24 23.55
N ARG A 96 -14.36 6.07 24.10
CA ARG A 96 -13.44 4.98 24.48
C ARG A 96 -12.81 4.25 23.26
N ILE A 97 -12.16 4.98 22.35
CA ILE A 97 -11.43 4.39 21.18
C ILE A 97 -9.91 4.28 21.44
N LEU A 98 -9.40 4.93 22.49
CA LEU A 98 -8.04 4.73 23.05
C LEU A 98 -7.50 3.29 23.04
N PRO A 99 -8.28 2.22 23.32
CA PRO A 99 -7.74 0.87 23.42
C PRO A 99 -7.08 0.33 22.15
N LEU A 100 -7.51 0.75 20.95
CA LEU A 100 -6.98 0.20 19.68
C LEU A 100 -5.65 0.84 19.26
N VAL A 101 -5.47 2.15 19.51
CA VAL A 101 -4.25 2.90 19.16
C VAL A 101 -3.06 2.38 19.96
N TYR A 102 -3.27 2.14 21.26
CA TYR A 102 -2.25 1.65 22.19
C TYR A 102 -2.02 0.14 22.10
N ARG A 103 -2.96 -0.61 21.50
CA ARG A 103 -2.88 -2.08 21.46
C ARG A 103 -1.62 -2.53 20.77
N PHE A 104 -1.36 -2.03 19.56
CA PHE A 104 -0.26 -2.52 18.74
C PHE A 104 1.05 -1.75 18.91
N THR A 105 1.05 -0.65 19.68
CA THR A 105 2.30 -0.02 20.14
C THR A 105 2.88 -0.73 21.35
N ASN A 106 2.05 -1.44 22.13
CA ASN A 106 2.47 -2.07 23.38
C ASN A 106 2.36 -3.61 23.35
N GLU A 107 1.51 -4.18 22.50
CA GLU A 107 1.33 -5.62 22.33
C GLU A 107 1.84 -6.07 20.95
N SER A 108 2.43 -7.26 20.90
CA SER A 108 2.80 -7.87 19.63
C SER A 108 1.55 -8.41 18.91
N GLY A 109 1.54 -8.31 17.57
CA GLY A 109 0.49 -8.87 16.71
C GLY A 109 0.56 -10.37 16.48
N THR A 110 1.45 -11.07 17.19
CA THR A 110 1.77 -12.49 16.95
C THR A 110 0.56 -13.41 17.05
N LYS A 111 -0.42 -13.08 17.89
CA LYS A 111 -1.67 -13.85 18.04
C LYS A 111 -2.65 -13.68 16.86
N ILE A 112 -2.45 -12.65 16.04
CA ILE A 112 -3.32 -12.31 14.90
C ILE A 112 -2.67 -12.76 13.60
N TRP A 113 -1.34 -12.65 13.52
CA TRP A 113 -0.59 -13.01 12.33
C TRP A 113 -0.69 -14.50 12.00
N LYS A 114 -0.91 -14.83 10.72
CA LYS A 114 -0.86 -16.21 10.22
C LYS A 114 0.21 -16.36 9.12
N PRO A 115 1.09 -17.37 9.20
CA PRO A 115 1.96 -17.72 8.09
C PRO A 115 1.13 -18.21 6.90
N PRO A 116 1.58 -17.99 5.65
CA PRO A 116 2.86 -17.39 5.27
C PRO A 116 2.80 -15.87 5.08
N GLY A 117 1.60 -15.27 5.12
CA GLY A 117 1.37 -13.88 4.77
C GLY A 117 1.68 -13.56 3.30
N ILE A 118 1.93 -12.28 3.01
CA ILE A 118 2.45 -11.80 1.73
C ILE A 118 3.90 -11.36 1.91
N ALA A 119 4.82 -11.99 1.15
CA ALA A 119 6.24 -11.78 1.33
C ALA A 119 6.67 -10.33 1.08
N GLY A 120 7.58 -9.83 1.93
CA GLY A 120 8.07 -8.46 1.87
C GLY A 120 7.07 -7.40 2.36
N THR A 121 5.94 -7.84 2.92
CA THR A 121 4.88 -6.96 3.42
C THR A 121 4.31 -7.44 4.74
N GLY A 122 3.56 -6.56 5.37
CA GLY A 122 2.89 -6.79 6.62
C GLY A 122 3.83 -6.72 7.81
N TYR A 123 3.24 -6.47 8.96
CA TYR A 123 3.93 -6.45 10.24
C TYR A 123 3.21 -7.35 11.23
N GLY A 124 3.97 -8.15 11.98
CA GLY A 124 3.44 -9.17 12.89
C GLY A 124 4.10 -10.55 12.75
N ASN A 125 4.88 -10.78 11.69
CA ASN A 125 5.72 -11.98 11.56
C ASN A 125 7.00 -11.77 12.39
N ASN A 126 7.11 -12.46 13.52
CA ASN A 126 8.27 -12.50 14.40
C ASN A 126 8.76 -11.15 14.97
N VAL A 127 8.13 -10.83 16.11
CA VAL A 127 8.72 -10.17 17.30
C VAL A 127 9.00 -8.67 17.15
N ASP A 128 7.98 -7.86 17.45
CA ASP A 128 8.01 -6.69 18.36
C ASP A 128 6.69 -5.91 18.20
N PRO A 129 6.31 -5.02 19.13
CA PRO A 129 5.22 -4.07 18.90
C PRO A 129 5.56 -3.12 17.74
N VAL A 130 4.55 -2.50 17.13
CA VAL A 130 4.75 -1.51 16.07
C VAL A 130 5.22 -0.17 16.66
N ILE A 131 6.54 0.00 16.76
CA ILE A 131 7.20 1.17 17.36
C ILE A 131 7.91 1.93 16.24
N TYR A 132 7.45 3.15 15.97
CA TYR A 132 8.03 3.99 14.94
C TYR A 132 9.47 4.39 15.30
N GLY A 133 10.39 4.22 14.36
CA GLY A 133 11.81 4.53 14.54
C GLY A 133 12.62 3.38 15.14
N GLU A 134 11.96 2.37 15.72
CA GLU A 134 12.61 1.18 16.27
C GLU A 134 12.33 -0.04 15.39
N THR A 135 11.05 -0.41 15.26
CA THR A 135 10.63 -1.65 14.60
C THR A 135 9.98 -1.39 13.25
N THR A 136 9.54 -0.15 12.99
CA THR A 136 9.01 0.27 11.70
C THR A 136 9.48 1.67 11.32
N SER A 137 9.65 1.90 10.02
CA SER A 137 9.79 3.21 9.40
C SER A 137 8.46 3.74 8.85
N LEU A 138 7.33 3.06 9.10
CA LEU A 138 6.01 3.51 8.64
C LEU A 138 5.54 4.73 9.46
N THR A 139 5.56 5.90 8.84
CA THR A 139 5.02 7.13 9.39
C THR A 139 3.50 7.12 9.23
N ARG A 140 2.74 7.05 10.33
CA ARG A 140 1.26 6.97 10.27
C ARG A 140 0.64 8.20 9.60
N SER A 141 1.17 9.39 9.92
CA SER A 141 0.59 10.67 9.52
C SER A 141 0.62 10.96 8.02
N ILE A 142 1.41 10.20 7.24
CA ILE A 142 1.42 10.33 5.77
C ILE A 142 0.39 9.46 5.08
N VAL A 143 -0.27 8.52 5.79
CA VAL A 143 -1.22 7.57 5.19
C VAL A 143 -2.61 8.22 5.14
N ASP A 144 -3.06 8.58 3.93
CA ASP A 144 -4.38 9.19 3.74
C ASP A 144 -5.50 8.14 3.68
N GLU A 145 -5.22 6.91 3.26
CA GLU A 145 -6.15 5.77 3.20
C GLU A 145 -5.40 4.45 3.46
N ALA A 146 -6.10 3.45 3.99
CA ALA A 146 -5.57 2.10 4.13
C ALA A 146 -6.60 1.07 3.66
N MET A 147 -6.17 -0.03 3.06
CA MET A 147 -6.99 -1.15 2.65
C MET A 147 -6.33 -2.45 3.08
N LYS A 148 -7.09 -3.32 3.75
CA LYS A 148 -6.65 -4.67 4.12
C LYS A 148 -7.17 -5.65 3.07
N MET A 149 -6.28 -6.40 2.43
CA MET A 149 -6.61 -7.30 1.33
C MET A 149 -6.42 -8.77 1.73
N PRO A 150 -7.27 -9.69 1.26
CA PRO A 150 -7.05 -11.11 1.50
C PRO A 150 -5.74 -11.59 0.88
N ASP A 151 -5.00 -12.42 1.63
CA ASP A 151 -3.69 -12.89 1.16
C ASP A 151 -3.86 -13.80 -0.07
N ILE A 152 -4.83 -14.72 -0.05
CA ILE A 152 -5.11 -15.60 -1.19
C ILE A 152 -5.52 -14.82 -2.46
N ALA A 153 -6.21 -13.69 -2.30
CA ALA A 153 -6.55 -12.80 -3.42
C ALA A 153 -5.31 -12.09 -3.98
N SER A 154 -4.37 -11.73 -3.11
CA SER A 154 -3.08 -11.14 -3.53
C SER A 154 -2.22 -12.16 -4.28
N VAL A 155 -2.23 -13.43 -3.85
CA VAL A 155 -1.61 -14.53 -4.61
C VAL A 155 -2.30 -14.71 -5.97
N ALA A 156 -3.63 -14.70 -6.03
CA ALA A 156 -4.37 -14.74 -7.29
C ALA A 156 -3.98 -13.59 -8.24
N ALA A 157 -3.79 -12.39 -7.71
CA ALA A 157 -3.30 -11.22 -8.45
C ALA A 157 -1.89 -11.43 -9.03
N MET A 158 -0.99 -12.18 -8.36
CA MET A 158 0.32 -12.56 -8.93
C MET A 158 0.17 -13.36 -10.23
N TYR A 159 -0.78 -14.31 -10.27
CA TYR A 159 -1.07 -15.08 -11.48
C TYR A 159 -1.67 -14.22 -12.59
N VAL A 160 -2.48 -13.21 -12.25
CA VAL A 160 -3.01 -12.24 -13.22
C VAL A 160 -1.87 -11.43 -13.82
N LEU A 161 -0.98 -10.85 -13.00
CA LEU A 161 0.17 -10.08 -13.46
C LEU A 161 1.09 -10.92 -14.38
N LYS A 162 1.44 -12.14 -13.96
CA LYS A 162 2.26 -13.06 -14.77
C LYS A 162 1.62 -13.36 -16.14
N ARG A 163 0.30 -13.61 -16.19
CA ARG A 163 -0.42 -13.82 -17.47
C ARG A 163 -0.42 -12.58 -18.37
N ARG A 164 -0.28 -11.39 -17.79
CA ARG A 164 -0.16 -10.12 -18.52
C ARG A 164 1.29 -9.77 -18.89
N GLY A 165 2.25 -10.65 -18.63
CA GLY A 165 3.66 -10.42 -18.89
C GLY A 165 4.37 -9.53 -17.86
N ILE A 166 3.75 -9.30 -16.70
CA ILE A 166 4.33 -8.47 -15.63
C ILE A 166 4.91 -9.39 -14.54
N GLY A 167 6.24 -9.45 -14.47
CA GLY A 167 7.00 -10.32 -13.56
C GLY A 167 7.13 -9.82 -12.11
N GLY A 168 6.07 -9.25 -11.53
CA GLY A 168 6.11 -8.72 -10.17
C GLY A 168 5.92 -9.79 -9.07
N GLY A 169 6.59 -9.60 -7.94
CA GLY A 169 6.47 -10.41 -6.73
C GLY A 169 5.18 -10.22 -5.92
N ALA A 170 5.16 -10.78 -4.71
CA ALA A 170 3.96 -10.83 -3.86
C ALA A 170 3.47 -9.45 -3.42
N SER A 171 4.38 -8.56 -3.01
CA SER A 171 4.06 -7.17 -2.66
C SER A 171 3.48 -6.37 -3.83
N THR A 172 4.04 -6.56 -5.04
CA THR A 172 3.51 -5.96 -6.27
C THR A 172 2.07 -6.38 -6.51
N ALA A 173 1.75 -7.65 -6.31
CA ALA A 173 0.39 -8.14 -6.51
C ALA A 173 -0.60 -7.63 -5.46
N LEU A 174 -0.17 -7.49 -4.20
CA LEU A 174 -0.97 -6.83 -3.16
C LEU A 174 -1.27 -5.37 -3.54
N ASN A 175 -0.27 -4.62 -3.99
CA ASN A 175 -0.47 -3.24 -4.45
C ASN A 175 -1.40 -3.16 -5.66
N PHE A 176 -1.24 -4.07 -6.62
CA PHE A 176 -2.09 -4.15 -7.80
C PHE A 176 -3.54 -4.45 -7.42
N LEU A 177 -3.77 -5.40 -6.52
CA LEU A 177 -5.11 -5.75 -6.04
C LEU A 177 -5.77 -4.56 -5.32
N ALA A 178 -5.05 -3.88 -4.43
CA ALA A 178 -5.54 -2.68 -3.77
C ALA A 178 -5.83 -1.54 -4.77
N SER A 179 -5.01 -1.40 -5.81
CA SER A 179 -5.22 -0.43 -6.89
C SER A 179 -6.51 -0.72 -7.68
N LEU A 180 -6.77 -1.98 -8.02
CA LEU A 180 -8.02 -2.40 -8.67
C LEU A 180 -9.23 -2.12 -7.77
N GLN A 181 -9.14 -2.46 -6.48
CA GLN A 181 -10.20 -2.19 -5.52
C GLN A 181 -10.47 -0.70 -5.37
N LYS A 182 -9.41 0.12 -5.37
CA LYS A 182 -9.54 1.58 -5.33
C LYS A 182 -10.21 2.12 -6.59
N ALA A 183 -9.81 1.64 -7.76
CA ALA A 183 -10.43 2.01 -9.03
C ALA A 183 -11.91 1.61 -9.07
N TRP A 184 -12.26 0.43 -8.58
CA TRP A 184 -13.64 -0.04 -8.49
C TRP A 184 -14.52 0.84 -7.60
N HIS A 185 -14.02 1.28 -6.44
CA HIS A 185 -14.74 2.25 -5.62
C HIS A 185 -14.82 3.64 -6.27
N GLY A 186 -13.74 4.04 -6.97
CA GLY A 186 -13.63 5.31 -7.66
C GLY A 186 -14.49 5.44 -8.92
N ARG A 187 -15.06 4.35 -9.46
CA ARG A 187 -15.90 4.37 -10.68
C ARG A 187 -17.13 5.27 -10.60
N LYS A 188 -17.57 5.63 -9.39
CA LYS A 188 -18.69 6.56 -9.16
C LYS A 188 -18.29 8.03 -9.30
N VAL A 189 -17.00 8.33 -9.30
CA VAL A 189 -16.47 9.69 -9.48
C VAL A 189 -16.40 10.00 -10.98
N ARG A 190 -16.90 11.17 -11.39
CA ARG A 190 -16.75 11.65 -12.76
C ARG A 190 -15.29 11.99 -13.04
N GLY A 191 -14.72 11.42 -14.10
CA GLY A 191 -13.36 11.74 -14.57
C GLY A 191 -12.43 10.53 -14.64
N ARG A 192 -11.18 10.77 -15.02
CA ARG A 192 -10.12 9.76 -15.05
C ARG A 192 -9.48 9.68 -13.66
N LEU A 193 -9.39 8.46 -13.10
CA LEU A 193 -8.62 8.19 -11.89
C LEU A 193 -7.24 7.64 -12.27
N THR A 194 -6.18 8.26 -11.78
CA THR A 194 -4.80 7.87 -12.03
C THR A 194 -4.18 7.31 -10.75
N ILE A 195 -3.84 6.02 -10.77
CA ILE A 195 -3.24 5.31 -9.65
C ILE A 195 -1.84 4.85 -10.07
N VAL A 196 -0.85 5.10 -9.22
CA VAL A 196 0.52 4.61 -9.40
C VAL A 196 0.88 3.68 -8.26
N THR A 197 1.59 2.61 -8.59
CA THR A 197 2.30 1.73 -7.66
C THR A 197 3.68 1.41 -8.24
N ILE A 198 4.55 0.83 -7.42
CA ILE A 198 5.86 0.32 -7.82
C ILE A 198 5.79 -1.21 -7.96
N ILE A 199 6.55 -1.74 -8.92
CA ILE A 199 6.87 -3.17 -9.01
C ILE A 199 8.09 -3.42 -8.13
N GLY A 200 7.93 -4.23 -7.09
CA GLY A 200 9.01 -4.65 -6.19
C GLY A 200 9.84 -5.78 -6.77
N ASP A 201 10.20 -6.75 -5.92
CA ASP A 201 11.05 -7.87 -6.31
C ASP A 201 10.46 -8.69 -7.48
N PRO A 202 11.31 -9.32 -8.31
CA PRO A 202 10.88 -10.20 -9.37
C PRO A 202 10.06 -11.39 -8.84
N GLY A 203 9.03 -11.77 -9.60
CA GLY A 203 8.16 -12.92 -9.29
C GLY A 203 8.92 -14.25 -9.23
N GLU A 204 10.05 -14.33 -9.92
CA GLU A 204 10.92 -15.51 -10.03
C GLU A 204 11.40 -16.02 -8.67
N TYR A 205 11.62 -15.12 -7.71
CA TYR A 205 12.04 -15.47 -6.34
C TYR A 205 10.99 -16.30 -5.59
N TYR A 206 9.75 -16.31 -6.07
CA TYR A 206 8.62 -16.97 -5.42
C TYR A 206 8.13 -18.22 -6.17
N LYS A 207 8.88 -18.73 -7.16
CA LYS A 207 8.51 -19.92 -7.94
C LYS A 207 8.18 -21.14 -7.08
N ALA A 208 8.98 -21.40 -6.05
CA ALA A 208 8.77 -22.51 -5.12
C ALA A 208 7.67 -22.27 -4.07
N ARG A 209 7.08 -21.07 -4.03
CA ARG A 209 6.05 -20.65 -3.05
C ARG A 209 4.76 -20.22 -3.75
N TYR A 210 4.54 -18.91 -3.92
CA TYR A 210 3.30 -18.34 -4.47
C TYR A 210 2.97 -18.76 -5.92
N PHE A 211 3.86 -19.47 -6.62
CA PHE A 211 3.58 -20.10 -7.92
C PHE A 211 3.56 -21.63 -7.89
N ASN A 212 3.67 -22.26 -6.71
CA ASN A 212 3.61 -23.70 -6.50
C ASN A 212 2.26 -24.07 -5.90
N SER A 213 1.45 -24.83 -6.64
CA SER A 213 0.11 -25.24 -6.21
C SER A 213 0.10 -26.05 -4.91
N THR A 214 1.05 -26.98 -4.74
CA THR A 214 1.16 -27.79 -3.52
C THR A 214 1.45 -26.91 -2.31
N TRP A 215 2.37 -25.96 -2.47
CA TRP A 215 2.67 -25.00 -1.41
C TRP A 215 1.46 -24.11 -1.09
N ILE A 216 0.68 -23.70 -2.09
CA ILE A 216 -0.53 -22.90 -1.87
C ILE A 216 -1.60 -23.71 -1.13
N ASP A 217 -1.86 -24.95 -1.56
CA ASP A 217 -2.83 -25.83 -0.91
C ASP A 217 -2.45 -26.14 0.54
N GLU A 218 -1.15 -26.26 0.83
CA GLU A 218 -0.66 -26.47 2.19
C GLU A 218 -0.73 -25.19 3.04
N LYS A 219 -0.26 -24.05 2.52
CA LYS A 219 -0.07 -22.81 3.30
C LYS A 219 -1.28 -21.90 3.36
N PHE A 220 -2.24 -22.06 2.44
CA PHE A 220 -3.50 -21.33 2.41
C PHE A 220 -4.70 -22.27 2.56
N VAL A 221 -4.53 -23.37 3.30
CA VAL A 221 -5.58 -24.38 3.50
C VAL A 221 -6.83 -23.76 4.14
N ASP A 222 -6.66 -22.88 5.13
CA ASP A 222 -7.75 -22.17 5.81
C ASP A 222 -8.50 -21.22 4.85
N GLU A 223 -7.81 -20.69 3.85
CA GLU A 223 -8.38 -19.82 2.81
C GLU A 223 -8.90 -20.59 1.59
N GLY A 224 -8.90 -21.93 1.60
CA GLY A 224 -9.39 -22.77 0.50
C GLY A 224 -8.38 -23.02 -0.64
N GLY A 225 -7.10 -22.72 -0.41
CA GLY A 225 -5.98 -23.06 -1.28
C GLY A 225 -6.17 -22.66 -2.75
N MET A 226 -5.82 -23.57 -3.65
CA MET A 226 -5.91 -23.35 -5.10
C MET A 226 -7.35 -23.19 -5.59
N GLU A 227 -8.35 -23.74 -4.90
CA GLU A 227 -9.75 -23.55 -5.27
C GLU A 227 -10.18 -22.09 -5.09
N ALA A 228 -9.92 -21.53 -3.91
CA ALA A 228 -10.21 -20.13 -3.63
C ALA A 228 -9.39 -19.19 -4.54
N LEU A 229 -8.12 -19.49 -4.77
CA LEU A 229 -7.27 -18.73 -5.70
C LEU A 229 -7.88 -18.68 -7.10
N ARG A 230 -8.41 -19.80 -7.61
CA ARG A 230 -9.07 -19.85 -8.93
C ARG A 230 -10.34 -19.01 -8.95
N CYS A 231 -11.07 -18.92 -7.84
CA CYS A 231 -12.25 -18.06 -7.71
C CYS A 231 -11.87 -16.58 -7.89
N TRP A 232 -10.82 -16.12 -7.21
CA TRP A 232 -10.31 -14.75 -7.30
C TRP A 232 -9.72 -14.37 -8.67
N ARG A 233 -9.36 -15.35 -9.50
CA ARG A 233 -8.78 -15.11 -10.85
C ARG A 233 -9.82 -14.87 -11.94
N LYS A 234 -11.09 -15.17 -11.68
CA LYS A 234 -12.21 -14.94 -12.61
C LYS A 234 -12.58 -13.46 -12.61
#